data_AF-A0A420PWZ4-F1
#
_entry.id   AF-A0A420PWZ4-F1
#
_cell.length_a   1.000
_cell.length_b   1.000
_cell.length_c   1.000
_cell.angle_alpha   90.00
_cell.angle_beta   90.00
_cell.angle_gamma   90.00
#
_symmetry.space_group_name_H-M   'P 1'
#
loop_
_entity.id
_entity.type
_entity.pdbx_description
1 polymer ?
#
loop_
_entity_poly.entity_id
_entity_poly.type
_entity_poly.pdbx_seq_one_letter_code
_entity_poly.pdbx_strand_id
1 'polypeptide(L)'
;MDQSTASSASIRRRQKLRSGCITCKKRKLKCDEAEPACTRCVKSNLLCPGYKRPVKWSTKYEIDYGIHSFAGPSSGHSPGIGDSPSSPSDTDNALVLYSPQEESFKLLTHYFASACQVLSSFDSPNNPYRSDLLEFIRNSPIVFNSALSASAAHLSQQEQETSLIPLTFQTEAISHISRELAEIHVTQHRLAPLRISTASTIKDDLMLGITLIGMTSSWHDPSSLGLCHFHGARQVFSIWMNQFDLTDLQLPSHRIQRLIASSMVYWEVMASCLIDQEVGALSYLDVFSALPPTTFCYPCPWTGVGTKILIHLAKCMTIVRQRRRLVSYNHSMGGDIDVSNRILDLLTQAFTLSLDIDQCQIPTPAEIQNTGDYRTPSDHLCKIAKCYQLVARLELDRAFPELTQCLEDVQNQDAIFSQHILELAVKILEIMNTIPEDSRTIAIQTIIFLTAGSALGSSSNADANIKELVADWRRFVLERLHRSFLSLKLQTINRAATVLQGVWARMDSAAMEEPDSTSCKKSPILRVHWIDVMTEAGLETILG
;
A
#
# COMPACT_ATOMS: atom_id res chain seq x y z
N MET A 1 -15.65 -70.40 -16.90
CA MET A 1 -14.24 -70.34 -17.34
C MET A 1 -14.10 -69.13 -18.25
N ASP A 2 -13.33 -68.16 -17.76
CA ASP A 2 -12.61 -67.08 -18.44
C ASP A 2 -13.26 -66.29 -19.57
N GLN A 3 -13.69 -65.06 -19.26
CA GLN A 3 -13.35 -63.90 -20.10
C GLN A 3 -13.00 -62.68 -19.23
N SER A 4 -11.78 -62.21 -19.48
CA SER A 4 -11.08 -61.08 -18.88
C SER A 4 -11.70 -59.72 -19.23
N THR A 5 -11.96 -58.89 -18.22
CA THR A 5 -12.22 -57.45 -18.40
C THR A 5 -11.02 -56.65 -17.92
N ALA A 6 -10.21 -56.18 -18.86
CA ALA A 6 -9.14 -55.23 -18.60
C ALA A 6 -9.75 -53.83 -18.43
N SER A 7 -9.74 -53.31 -17.21
CA SER A 7 -10.08 -51.90 -16.94
C SER A 7 -8.83 -51.03 -17.12
N SER A 8 -8.92 -50.08 -18.05
CA SER A 8 -7.89 -49.09 -18.31
C SER A 8 -7.85 -48.06 -17.17
N ALA A 9 -6.89 -48.24 -16.26
CA ALA A 9 -6.60 -47.26 -15.21
C ALA A 9 -6.07 -45.97 -15.83
N SER A 10 -6.89 -44.92 -15.84
CA SER A 10 -6.45 -43.56 -16.17
C SER A 10 -5.40 -43.09 -15.15
N ILE A 11 -4.19 -42.83 -15.63
CA ILE A 11 -3.11 -42.22 -14.83
C ILE A 11 -3.51 -40.76 -14.56
N ARG A 12 -4.25 -40.52 -13.48
CA ARG A 12 -4.44 -39.17 -12.93
C ARG A 12 -3.08 -38.67 -12.47
N ARG A 13 -2.47 -37.74 -13.23
CA ARG A 13 -1.33 -36.93 -12.77
C ARG A 13 -1.72 -36.27 -11.44
N ARG A 14 -1.21 -36.81 -10.32
CA ARG A 14 -1.42 -36.27 -8.98
C ARG A 14 -0.82 -34.85 -8.93
N GLN A 15 -1.68 -33.85 -8.88
CA GLN A 15 -1.30 -32.48 -8.52
C GLN A 15 -0.57 -32.52 -7.17
N LYS A 16 0.67 -32.02 -7.14
CA LYS A 16 1.42 -31.84 -5.89
C LYS A 16 0.73 -30.75 -5.07
N LEU A 17 0.03 -31.12 -4.00
CA LEU A 17 -0.55 -30.19 -3.04
C LEU A 17 0.58 -29.32 -2.44
N ARG A 18 0.47 -27.99 -2.58
CA ARG A 18 1.48 -26.99 -2.19
C ARG A 18 1.57 -26.76 -0.67
N SER A 19 0.70 -27.37 0.13
CA SER A 19 0.44 -27.04 1.55
C SER A 19 1.15 -27.91 2.60
N GLY A 20 1.76 -29.05 2.25
CA GLY A 20 2.39 -29.93 3.26
C GLY A 20 3.57 -29.32 4.04
N CYS A 21 3.81 -29.79 5.27
CA CYS A 21 4.91 -29.33 6.12
C CYS A 21 6.29 -29.61 5.49
N ILE A 22 7.30 -28.82 5.87
CA ILE A 22 8.66 -28.90 5.29
C ILE A 22 9.28 -30.29 5.49
N THR A 23 9.07 -30.91 6.66
CA THR A 23 9.61 -32.25 6.96
C THR A 23 9.03 -33.32 6.02
N CYS A 24 7.71 -33.33 5.80
CA CYS A 24 7.07 -34.24 4.86
C CYS A 24 7.50 -33.97 3.40
N LYS A 25 7.63 -32.70 3.02
CA LYS A 25 8.12 -32.29 1.68
C LYS A 25 9.56 -32.77 1.43
N LYS A 26 10.49 -32.55 2.38
CA LYS A 26 11.88 -33.04 2.29
C LYS A 26 11.94 -34.56 2.13
N ARG A 27 11.06 -35.28 2.86
CA ARG A 27 10.95 -36.75 2.77
C ARG A 27 10.17 -37.24 1.54
N LYS A 28 9.65 -36.34 0.69
CA LYS A 28 8.81 -36.66 -0.47
C LYS A 28 7.57 -37.50 -0.10
N LEU A 29 7.03 -37.31 1.10
CA LEU A 29 5.84 -37.99 1.62
C LEU A 29 4.64 -37.03 1.64
N LYS A 30 3.43 -37.54 1.36
CA LYS A 30 2.18 -36.78 1.51
C LYS A 30 2.00 -36.32 2.96
N CYS A 31 1.77 -35.04 3.19
CA CYS A 31 1.44 -34.50 4.51
C CYS A 31 -0.07 -34.64 4.75
N ASP A 32 -0.47 -34.91 5.97
CA ASP A 32 -1.86 -34.95 6.43
C ASP A 32 -2.37 -33.59 6.94
N GLU A 33 -1.50 -32.59 7.02
CA GLU A 33 -1.85 -31.18 7.30
C GLU A 33 -2.52 -30.90 8.66
N ALA A 34 -2.49 -31.85 9.60
CA ALA A 34 -2.97 -31.65 10.96
C ALA A 34 -2.17 -30.57 11.72
N GLU A 35 -2.86 -29.69 12.44
CA GLU A 35 -2.28 -28.66 13.31
C GLU A 35 -2.27 -29.10 14.78
N PRO A 36 -1.27 -28.70 15.60
CA PRO A 36 -0.08 -27.89 15.27
C PRO A 36 1.05 -28.69 14.59
N ALA A 37 0.94 -30.02 14.53
CA ALA A 37 1.93 -30.92 13.94
C ALA A 37 1.28 -32.07 13.18
N CYS A 38 1.83 -32.42 12.01
CA CYS A 38 1.27 -33.50 11.19
C CYS A 38 1.51 -34.88 11.85
N THR A 39 0.53 -35.77 11.76
CA THR A 39 0.58 -37.09 12.42
C THR A 39 1.74 -37.95 11.93
N ARG A 40 2.19 -37.76 10.68
CA ARG A 40 3.37 -38.45 10.14
C ARG A 40 4.67 -38.05 10.81
N CYS A 41 4.84 -36.77 11.11
CA CYS A 41 6.04 -36.30 11.82
C CYS A 41 6.00 -36.78 13.26
N VAL A 42 4.85 -36.69 13.93
CA VAL A 42 4.64 -37.20 15.29
C VAL A 42 4.95 -38.69 15.39
N LYS A 43 4.36 -39.52 14.51
CA LYS A 43 4.61 -40.99 14.50
C LYS A 43 6.05 -41.36 14.14
N SER A 44 6.76 -40.50 13.41
CA SER A 44 8.16 -40.74 13.06
C SER A 44 9.14 -40.21 14.12
N ASN A 45 8.67 -39.69 15.26
CA ASN A 45 9.48 -38.95 16.23
C ASN A 45 10.31 -37.82 15.59
N LEU A 46 9.75 -37.15 14.59
CA LEU A 46 10.38 -36.00 13.93
C LEU A 46 9.64 -34.71 14.30
N LEU A 47 10.39 -33.63 14.50
CA LEU A 47 9.82 -32.32 14.71
C LEU A 47 9.06 -31.85 13.45
N CYS A 48 7.78 -31.55 13.60
CA CYS A 48 6.99 -30.88 12.58
C CYS A 48 7.15 -29.37 12.75
N PRO A 49 7.72 -28.63 11.79
CA PRO A 49 7.92 -27.18 11.90
C PRO A 49 6.62 -26.37 11.72
N GLY A 50 5.46 -27.03 11.73
CA GLY A 50 4.17 -26.44 11.35
C GLY A 50 4.09 -26.10 9.85
N TYR A 51 3.18 -25.18 9.51
CA TYR A 51 2.83 -24.79 8.14
C TYR A 51 3.20 -23.35 7.79
N LYS A 52 3.92 -22.64 8.68
CA LYS A 52 4.41 -21.27 8.42
C LYS A 52 5.40 -21.30 7.24
N ARG A 53 5.12 -20.53 6.19
CA ARG A 53 5.98 -20.46 4.99
C ARG A 53 7.13 -19.48 5.26
N PRO A 54 8.38 -19.81 4.89
CA PRO A 54 9.46 -18.84 4.93
C PRO A 54 9.17 -17.72 3.93
N VAL A 55 9.31 -16.47 4.38
CA VAL A 55 9.23 -15.29 3.52
C VAL A 55 10.42 -15.33 2.57
N LYS A 56 10.18 -15.28 1.27
CA LYS A 56 11.22 -15.11 0.25
C LYS A 56 10.80 -13.94 -0.62
N TRP A 57 11.71 -12.98 -0.78
CA TRP A 57 11.49 -11.88 -1.72
C TRP A 57 11.37 -12.43 -3.14
N SER A 58 10.44 -11.89 -3.93
CA SER A 58 10.20 -12.35 -5.29
C SER A 58 11.01 -11.53 -6.28
N THR A 59 11.90 -12.18 -7.02
CA THR A 59 12.71 -11.62 -8.10
C THR A 59 12.00 -11.67 -9.47
N LYS A 60 10.70 -12.00 -9.51
CA LYS A 60 9.96 -12.34 -10.75
C LYS A 60 9.94 -11.22 -11.80
N TYR A 61 10.17 -9.97 -11.38
CA TYR A 61 10.19 -8.80 -12.25
C TYR A 61 11.61 -8.24 -12.47
N GLU A 62 12.64 -8.96 -12.02
CA GLU A 62 14.04 -8.63 -12.30
C GLU A 62 14.42 -9.09 -13.72
N ILE A 63 15.15 -8.26 -14.45
CA ILE A 63 15.75 -8.64 -15.73
C ILE A 63 17.01 -9.47 -15.40
N ASP A 64 16.96 -10.76 -15.68
CA ASP A 64 18.10 -11.67 -15.58
C ASP A 64 19.10 -11.35 -16.70
N TYR A 65 20.05 -10.46 -16.42
CA TYR A 65 21.26 -10.36 -17.24
C TYR A 65 22.15 -11.53 -16.85
N GLY A 66 22.20 -12.56 -17.70
CA GLY A 66 23.00 -13.77 -17.53
C GLY A 66 24.51 -13.53 -17.39
N ILE A 67 24.93 -12.93 -16.28
CA ILE A 67 26.31 -12.77 -15.83
C ILE A 67 26.53 -13.72 -14.66
N HIS A 68 26.34 -15.01 -14.93
CA HIS A 68 26.96 -16.08 -14.16
C HIS A 68 27.58 -17.08 -15.12
N SER A 69 28.76 -16.71 -15.64
CA SER A 69 29.72 -17.69 -16.15
C SER A 69 31.15 -17.18 -15.99
N PHE A 70 31.56 -17.01 -14.74
CA PHE A 70 32.96 -17.19 -14.34
C PHE A 70 33.01 -18.22 -13.20
N ALA A 71 32.50 -19.41 -13.49
CA ALA A 71 32.93 -20.61 -12.79
C ALA A 71 34.23 -21.08 -13.46
N GLY A 72 35.37 -20.71 -12.87
CA GLY A 72 36.65 -21.32 -13.21
C GLY A 72 36.62 -22.83 -12.88
N PRO A 73 37.27 -23.69 -13.70
CA PRO A 73 37.16 -25.13 -13.54
C PRO A 73 37.89 -25.62 -12.29
N SER A 74 37.18 -26.40 -11.50
CA SER A 74 37.69 -27.19 -10.38
C SER A 74 38.60 -28.31 -10.88
N SER A 75 39.90 -28.23 -10.57
CA SER A 75 40.80 -29.38 -10.48
C SER A 75 41.28 -29.48 -9.04
N GLY A 76 40.86 -30.55 -8.35
CA GLY A 76 41.24 -30.82 -6.97
C GLY A 76 42.73 -31.10 -6.80
N HIS A 77 43.23 -30.87 -5.60
CA HIS A 77 44.23 -31.66 -4.84
C HIS A 77 44.36 -30.98 -3.45
N SER A 78 44.21 -31.75 -2.37
CA SER A 78 44.69 -31.42 -1.01
C SER A 78 45.94 -32.30 -0.73
N PRO A 79 46.69 -32.18 0.40
CA PRO A 79 46.62 -31.24 1.53
C PRO A 79 48.02 -30.68 1.97
N GLY A 80 48.07 -29.72 2.92
CA GLY A 80 49.32 -29.42 3.65
C GLY A 80 49.34 -28.17 4.55
N ILE A 81 49.14 -28.39 5.85
CA ILE A 81 49.78 -27.80 7.08
C ILE A 81 50.49 -26.43 6.97
N GLY A 82 50.16 -25.51 7.90
CA GLY A 82 51.15 -24.64 8.54
C GLY A 82 50.82 -23.13 8.66
N ASP A 83 50.79 -22.67 9.91
CA ASP A 83 51.13 -21.33 10.41
C ASP A 83 50.14 -20.13 10.28
N SER A 84 49.71 -19.67 11.46
CA SER A 84 49.42 -18.26 11.79
C SER A 84 50.77 -17.55 12.04
N PRO A 85 50.92 -16.21 11.85
CA PRO A 85 50.22 -15.22 12.67
C PRO A 85 49.95 -13.85 12.01
N SER A 86 49.32 -12.99 12.83
CA SER A 86 49.29 -11.52 12.82
C SER A 86 48.22 -10.78 12.01
N SER A 87 47.32 -10.16 12.78
CA SER A 87 46.42 -9.06 12.43
C SER A 87 47.20 -7.84 11.92
N PRO A 88 46.56 -7.05 11.05
CA PRO A 88 46.34 -5.66 11.42
C PRO A 88 44.86 -5.28 11.32
N SER A 89 44.49 -4.40 12.24
CA SER A 89 43.29 -3.60 12.26
C SER A 89 43.13 -2.75 11.00
N ASP A 90 42.12 -3.06 10.17
CA ASP A 90 41.57 -2.15 9.16
C ASP A 90 40.11 -1.89 9.50
N THR A 91 39.89 -1.00 10.46
CA THR A 91 38.66 -0.22 10.56
C THR A 91 38.89 1.09 9.80
N ASP A 92 38.89 1.02 8.47
CA ASP A 92 38.65 2.18 7.63
C ASP A 92 38.35 1.72 6.19
N ASN A 93 37.41 2.40 5.53
CA ASN A 93 36.99 2.24 4.12
C ASN A 93 35.97 1.15 3.74
N ALA A 94 34.82 1.11 4.41
CA ALA A 94 33.61 0.49 3.87
C ALA A 94 32.82 1.39 2.88
N LEU A 95 33.50 2.29 2.15
CA LEU A 95 32.88 3.20 1.17
C LEU A 95 33.42 3.06 -0.26
N VAL A 96 34.25 2.06 -0.57
CA VAL A 96 34.97 2.00 -1.87
C VAL A 96 34.32 1.07 -2.90
N LEU A 97 32.99 0.85 -2.86
CA LEU A 97 32.36 -0.05 -3.83
C LEU A 97 31.07 0.47 -4.47
N TYR A 98 30.87 1.78 -4.65
CA TYR A 98 29.82 2.24 -5.59
C TYR A 98 30.18 3.49 -6.41
N SER A 99 29.90 3.34 -7.71
CA SER A 99 29.59 4.34 -8.76
C SER A 99 30.70 4.75 -9.76
N PRO A 100 30.31 5.05 -11.02
CA PRO A 100 30.78 6.28 -11.65
C PRO A 100 30.29 7.45 -10.78
N GLN A 101 31.22 8.09 -10.07
CA GLN A 101 30.99 9.05 -8.97
C GLN A 101 30.15 10.28 -9.34
N GLU A 102 30.06 10.62 -10.62
CA GLU A 102 29.35 11.80 -11.10
C GLU A 102 27.81 11.61 -11.13
N GLU A 103 27.33 10.44 -11.53
CA GLU A 103 25.89 10.16 -11.61
C GLU A 103 25.26 10.10 -10.23
N SER A 104 25.87 9.40 -9.28
CA SER A 104 25.39 9.34 -7.89
C SER A 104 25.35 10.72 -7.25
N PHE A 105 26.31 11.60 -7.56
CA PHE A 105 26.30 12.98 -7.07
C PHE A 105 25.15 13.81 -7.66
N LYS A 106 24.89 13.71 -8.98
CA LYS A 106 23.73 14.35 -9.63
C LYS A 106 22.43 13.89 -8.98
N LEU A 107 22.28 12.58 -8.76
CA LEU A 107 21.07 12.01 -8.19
C LEU A 107 20.89 12.35 -6.71
N LEU A 108 21.96 12.37 -5.89
CA LEU A 108 21.90 12.85 -4.50
C LEU A 108 21.54 14.33 -4.44
N THR A 109 22.10 15.15 -5.32
CA THR A 109 21.75 16.58 -5.42
C THR A 109 20.26 16.73 -5.73
N HIS A 110 19.76 15.97 -6.71
CA HIS A 110 18.34 15.94 -7.04
C HIS A 110 17.46 15.41 -5.90
N TYR A 111 17.92 14.41 -5.14
CA TYR A 111 17.20 13.87 -3.99
C TYR A 111 16.85 14.98 -2.99
N PHE A 112 17.85 15.73 -2.54
CA PHE A 112 17.68 16.80 -1.55
C PHE A 112 17.06 18.08 -2.15
N ALA A 113 17.18 18.28 -3.46
CA ALA A 113 16.57 19.41 -4.16
C ALA A 113 15.10 19.19 -4.50
N SER A 114 14.65 17.95 -4.69
CA SER A 114 13.29 17.65 -5.17
C SER A 114 12.68 16.37 -4.58
N ALA A 115 13.33 15.20 -4.73
CA ALA A 115 12.66 13.91 -4.47
C ALA A 115 12.17 13.76 -3.01
N CYS A 116 12.96 14.19 -2.03
CA CYS A 116 12.56 14.13 -0.61
C CYS A 116 11.36 15.03 -0.26
N GLN A 117 11.07 16.02 -1.10
CA GLN A 117 9.91 16.91 -0.95
C GLN A 117 8.64 16.26 -1.49
N VAL A 118 8.77 15.43 -2.53
CA VAL A 118 7.66 14.64 -3.10
C VAL A 118 7.22 13.53 -2.14
N LEU A 119 8.17 12.99 -1.34
CA LEU A 119 7.90 11.97 -0.32
C LEU A 119 7.23 12.51 0.96
N SER A 120 6.94 13.81 1.05
CA SER A 120 6.47 14.42 2.30
C SER A 120 5.42 15.49 2.09
N SER A 121 4.44 15.54 3.00
CA SER A 121 3.42 16.60 3.06
C SER A 121 3.92 17.95 3.58
N PHE A 122 5.18 18.04 4.01
CA PHE A 122 5.85 19.26 4.47
C PHE A 122 7.37 19.19 4.22
N ASP A 123 8.03 20.32 4.00
CA ASP A 123 9.48 20.37 3.81
C ASP A 123 10.13 21.50 4.60
N SER A 124 10.87 21.10 5.62
CA SER A 124 11.69 21.93 6.49
C SER A 124 12.79 21.03 7.09
N PRO A 125 13.64 21.51 8.02
CA PRO A 125 14.51 20.62 8.80
C PRO A 125 13.77 19.53 9.58
N ASN A 126 12.44 19.64 9.78
CA ASN A 126 11.63 18.61 10.42
C ASN A 126 11.16 17.50 9.45
N ASN A 127 11.35 17.65 8.13
CA ASN A 127 11.06 16.60 7.16
C ASN A 127 12.06 15.44 7.35
N PRO A 128 11.63 14.25 7.84
CA PRO A 128 12.53 13.17 8.16
C PRO A 128 13.18 12.54 6.92
N TYR A 129 12.56 12.65 5.73
CA TYR A 129 13.19 12.24 4.47
C TYR A 129 14.37 13.14 4.08
N ARG A 130 14.43 14.36 4.61
CA ARG A 130 15.53 15.31 4.40
C ARG A 130 16.57 15.21 5.51
N SER A 131 16.16 15.34 6.77
CA SER A 131 17.10 15.44 7.90
C SER A 131 17.58 14.08 8.37
N ASP A 132 16.65 13.17 8.65
CA ASP A 132 16.95 11.95 9.41
C ASP A 132 17.44 10.85 8.48
N LEU A 133 16.89 10.77 7.25
CA LEU A 133 17.33 9.79 6.25
C LEU A 133 18.77 10.03 5.78
N LEU A 134 19.33 11.22 5.93
CA LEU A 134 20.70 11.54 5.50
C LEU A 134 21.74 10.64 6.17
N GLU A 135 21.57 10.31 7.45
CA GLU A 135 22.48 9.40 8.15
C GLU A 135 22.36 7.97 7.60
N PHE A 136 21.14 7.51 7.33
CA PHE A 136 20.89 6.22 6.71
C PHE A 136 21.44 6.13 5.28
N ILE A 137 21.32 7.19 4.48
CA ILE A 137 21.90 7.26 3.12
C ILE A 137 23.43 7.10 3.18
N ARG A 138 24.11 7.64 4.20
CA ARG A 138 25.56 7.51 4.33
C ARG A 138 26.00 6.11 4.75
N ASN A 139 25.19 5.44 5.58
CA ASN A 139 25.62 4.26 6.32
C ASN A 139 24.95 2.96 5.87
N SER A 140 23.88 3.02 5.08
CA SER A 140 23.11 1.85 4.63
C SER A 140 23.07 1.78 3.11
N PRO A 141 23.64 0.73 2.48
CA PRO A 141 23.53 0.54 1.04
C PRO A 141 22.08 0.33 0.61
N ILE A 142 21.21 -0.19 1.48
CA ILE A 142 19.79 -0.32 1.19
C ILE A 142 19.19 1.07 0.97
N VAL A 143 19.30 1.95 1.96
CA VAL A 143 18.67 3.27 1.92
C VAL A 143 19.30 4.18 0.86
N PHE A 144 20.62 4.10 0.69
CA PHE A 144 21.35 4.80 -0.37
C PHE A 144 20.77 4.47 -1.76
N ASN A 145 20.72 3.18 -2.09
CA ASN A 145 20.23 2.73 -3.39
C ASN A 145 18.72 3.01 -3.54
N SER A 146 17.91 2.89 -2.49
CA SER A 146 16.49 3.28 -2.54
C SER A 146 16.28 4.78 -2.83
N ALA A 147 17.05 5.66 -2.18
CA ALA A 147 16.96 7.10 -2.39
C ALA A 147 17.41 7.51 -3.81
N LEU A 148 18.47 6.88 -4.32
CA LEU A 148 18.95 7.12 -5.69
C LEU A 148 17.99 6.56 -6.75
N SER A 149 17.40 5.39 -6.51
CA SER A 149 16.35 4.81 -7.33
C SER A 149 15.17 5.77 -7.50
N ALA A 150 14.65 6.30 -6.38
CA ALA A 150 13.57 7.28 -6.39
C ALA A 150 13.95 8.56 -7.15
N SER A 151 15.17 9.07 -6.93
CA SER A 151 15.66 10.29 -7.57
C SER A 151 15.82 10.13 -9.08
N ALA A 152 16.40 9.01 -9.51
CA ALA A 152 16.57 8.69 -10.92
C ALA A 152 15.21 8.49 -11.61
N ALA A 153 14.29 7.79 -10.96
CA ALA A 153 12.94 7.57 -11.48
C ALA A 153 12.19 8.90 -11.67
N HIS A 154 12.26 9.78 -10.66
CA HIS A 154 11.64 11.10 -10.74
C HIS A 154 12.25 11.99 -11.83
N LEU A 155 13.58 11.98 -12.01
CA LEU A 155 14.23 12.70 -13.12
C LEU A 155 13.83 12.14 -14.49
N SER A 156 13.80 10.82 -14.64
CA SER A 156 13.39 10.15 -15.88
C SER A 156 11.98 10.54 -16.32
N GLN A 157 11.02 10.67 -15.38
CA GLN A 157 9.68 11.18 -15.70
C GLN A 157 9.64 12.66 -16.13
N GLN A 158 10.59 13.48 -15.66
CA GLN A 158 10.69 14.89 -16.05
C GLN A 158 11.33 15.06 -17.43
N GLU A 159 12.39 14.30 -17.71
CA GLU A 159 13.19 14.39 -18.94
C GLU A 159 12.53 13.62 -20.11
N GLN A 160 11.51 12.78 -19.84
CA GLN A 160 10.87 11.88 -20.81
C GLN A 160 11.87 10.92 -21.49
N GLU A 161 13.00 10.66 -20.84
CA GLU A 161 14.04 9.76 -21.33
C GLU A 161 13.90 8.37 -20.73
N THR A 162 13.90 7.35 -21.59
CA THR A 162 14.02 5.95 -21.19
C THR A 162 15.45 5.66 -20.75
N SER A 163 15.69 5.79 -19.44
CA SER A 163 16.95 5.44 -18.80
C SER A 163 16.79 4.16 -17.98
N LEU A 164 17.80 3.28 -18.02
CA LEU A 164 17.86 2.09 -17.16
C LEU A 164 18.40 2.41 -15.76
N ILE A 165 18.98 3.60 -15.56
CA ILE A 165 19.60 4.03 -14.29
C ILE A 165 18.64 3.91 -13.09
N PRO A 166 17.34 4.27 -13.18
CA PRO A 166 16.43 4.08 -12.05
C PRO A 166 16.36 2.61 -11.61
N LEU A 167 16.30 1.68 -12.57
CA LEU A 167 16.16 0.26 -12.30
C LEU A 167 17.45 -0.35 -11.72
N THR A 168 18.63 0.14 -12.08
CA THR A 168 19.89 -0.39 -11.52
C THR A 168 19.98 -0.16 -10.01
N PHE A 169 19.69 1.06 -9.54
CA PHE A 169 19.64 1.37 -8.12
C PHE A 169 18.51 0.62 -7.40
N GLN A 170 17.35 0.44 -8.06
CA GLN A 170 16.26 -0.35 -7.50
C GLN A 170 16.67 -1.82 -7.28
N THR A 171 17.28 -2.45 -8.29
CA THR A 171 17.77 -3.83 -8.23
C THR A 171 18.83 -3.99 -7.15
N GLU A 172 19.75 -3.03 -7.02
CA GLU A 172 20.78 -3.06 -6.00
C GLU A 172 20.18 -3.01 -4.59
N ALA A 173 19.25 -2.07 -4.34
CA ALA A 173 18.53 -2.00 -3.07
C ALA A 173 17.81 -3.32 -2.74
N ILE A 174 17.11 -3.90 -3.71
CA ILE A 174 16.40 -5.17 -3.56
C ILE A 174 17.36 -6.33 -3.25
N SER A 175 18.55 -6.34 -3.87
CA SER A 175 19.60 -7.33 -3.63
C SER A 175 20.07 -7.28 -2.17
N HIS A 176 20.36 -6.07 -1.65
CA HIS A 176 20.74 -5.88 -0.24
C HIS A 176 19.63 -6.28 0.72
N ILE A 177 18.38 -5.86 0.47
CA ILE A 177 17.20 -6.27 1.26
C ILE A 177 17.08 -7.79 1.30
N SER A 178 17.21 -8.46 0.14
CA SER A 178 17.09 -9.91 0.03
C SER A 178 18.18 -10.64 0.79
N ARG A 179 19.42 -10.12 0.77
CA ARG A 179 20.55 -10.66 1.53
C ARG A 179 20.31 -10.57 3.04
N GLU A 180 19.95 -9.39 3.55
CA GLU A 180 19.69 -9.22 4.99
C GLU A 180 18.54 -10.10 5.48
N LEU A 181 17.44 -10.19 4.72
CA LEU A 181 16.32 -11.07 5.07
C LEU A 181 16.72 -12.56 5.08
N ALA A 182 17.62 -12.98 4.19
CA ALA A 182 18.14 -14.35 4.19
C ALA A 182 18.99 -14.64 5.43
N GLU A 183 19.81 -13.69 5.88
CA GLU A 183 20.63 -13.81 7.09
C GLU A 183 19.78 -13.91 8.36
N ILE A 184 18.72 -13.10 8.45
CA ILE A 184 17.71 -13.16 9.51
C ILE A 184 17.09 -14.56 9.58
N HIS A 185 16.69 -15.11 8.43
CA HIS A 185 16.07 -16.43 8.36
C HIS A 185 17.02 -17.56 8.79
N VAL A 186 18.29 -17.52 8.34
CA VAL A 186 19.32 -18.51 8.72
C VAL A 186 19.58 -18.48 10.22
N THR A 187 19.66 -17.29 10.81
CA THR A 187 19.92 -17.10 12.24
C THR A 187 18.80 -17.69 13.10
N GLN A 188 17.54 -17.43 12.73
CA GLN A 188 16.38 -18.03 13.39
C GLN A 188 16.38 -19.57 13.32
N HIS A 189 16.73 -20.15 12.16
CA HIS A 189 16.75 -21.60 12.00
C HIS A 189 17.94 -22.29 12.71
N ARG A 190 19.08 -21.61 12.89
CA ARG A 190 20.25 -22.15 13.61
C ARG A 190 20.08 -22.12 15.13
N LEU A 191 19.40 -21.11 15.66
CA LEU A 191 19.19 -20.92 17.10
C LEU A 191 17.95 -21.65 17.64
N ALA A 192 17.03 -22.06 16.75
CA ALA A 192 15.84 -22.85 17.10
C ALA A 192 16.11 -24.11 17.97
N PRO A 193 17.19 -24.90 17.78
CA PRO A 193 17.48 -26.06 18.63
C PRO A 193 18.13 -25.70 19.98
N LEU A 194 18.73 -24.51 20.10
CA LEU A 194 19.54 -24.12 21.26
C LEU A 194 18.75 -23.34 22.33
N ARG A 195 17.50 -22.94 22.07
CA ARG A 195 16.69 -22.06 22.95
C ARG A 195 17.40 -20.75 23.35
N ILE A 196 18.46 -20.36 22.65
CA ILE A 196 19.11 -19.07 22.81
C ILE A 196 18.34 -18.10 21.92
N SER A 197 17.45 -17.31 22.53
CA SER A 197 16.71 -16.26 21.85
C SER A 197 17.59 -15.01 21.69
N THR A 198 18.61 -15.05 20.84
CA THR A 198 19.11 -13.78 20.27
C THR A 198 18.18 -13.46 19.11
N ALA A 199 17.14 -12.67 19.41
CA ALA A 199 16.22 -12.17 18.40
C ALA A 199 17.04 -11.49 17.31
N SER A 200 16.93 -11.95 16.06
CA SER A 200 17.43 -11.22 14.91
C SER A 200 16.65 -9.91 14.82
N THR A 201 17.20 -8.83 15.34
CA THR A 201 16.58 -7.50 15.32
C THR A 201 16.44 -7.04 13.88
N ILE A 202 15.24 -6.60 13.50
CA ILE A 202 15.01 -5.98 12.20
C ILE A 202 15.48 -4.56 12.36
N LYS A 203 16.43 -4.12 11.53
CA LYS A 203 16.96 -2.77 11.60
C LYS A 203 16.01 -1.77 10.94
N ASP A 204 16.10 -0.52 11.37
CA ASP A 204 15.30 0.57 10.81
C ASP A 204 15.64 0.85 9.34
N ASP A 205 16.90 0.70 8.94
CA ASP A 205 17.36 0.93 7.56
C ASP A 205 16.76 -0.07 6.56
N LEU A 206 16.62 -1.34 6.96
CA LEU A 206 15.90 -2.36 6.20
C LEU A 206 14.43 -1.98 5.99
N MET A 207 13.74 -1.54 7.05
CA MET A 207 12.33 -1.11 6.95
C MET A 207 12.16 0.17 6.13
N LEU A 208 13.06 1.14 6.27
CA LEU A 208 13.09 2.36 5.46
C LEU A 208 13.32 2.04 3.99
N GLY A 209 14.24 1.14 3.66
CA GLY A 209 14.47 0.69 2.29
C GLY A 209 13.26 0.00 1.67
N ILE A 210 12.66 -0.95 2.39
CA ILE A 210 11.46 -1.66 1.94
C ILE A 210 10.30 -0.69 1.67
N THR A 211 10.07 0.26 2.58
CA THR A 211 9.00 1.25 2.42
C THR A 211 9.29 2.23 1.29
N LEU A 212 10.53 2.73 1.14
CA LEU A 212 10.92 3.59 0.03
C LEU A 212 10.72 2.92 -1.33
N ILE A 213 11.27 1.71 -1.52
CA ILE A 213 11.14 0.96 -2.78
C ILE A 213 9.68 0.68 -3.11
N GLY A 214 8.89 0.32 -2.11
CA GLY A 214 7.46 0.10 -2.25
C GLY A 214 6.70 1.32 -2.73
N MET A 215 6.86 2.43 -2.00
CA MET A 215 6.17 3.69 -2.23
C MET A 215 6.59 4.38 -3.53
N THR A 216 7.85 4.23 -3.95
CA THR A 216 8.33 4.85 -5.19
C THR A 216 8.31 3.92 -6.39
N SER A 217 7.76 2.71 -6.26
CA SER A 217 7.68 1.76 -7.39
C SER A 217 6.95 2.35 -8.61
N SER A 218 5.86 3.09 -8.36
CA SER A 218 5.07 3.78 -9.39
C SER A 218 5.78 4.98 -10.02
N TRP A 219 6.89 5.44 -9.44
CA TRP A 219 7.72 6.49 -10.03
C TRP A 219 8.58 5.96 -11.18
N HIS A 220 8.86 4.65 -11.23
CA HIS A 220 9.57 4.04 -12.36
C HIS A 220 8.63 3.82 -13.54
N ASP A 221 7.44 3.29 -13.24
CA ASP A 221 6.36 3.06 -14.17
C ASP A 221 5.05 3.22 -13.39
N PRO A 222 4.14 4.11 -13.80
CA PRO A 222 2.85 4.27 -13.14
C PRO A 222 2.01 2.99 -13.04
N SER A 223 2.26 1.96 -13.88
CA SER A 223 1.63 0.62 -13.77
C SER A 223 2.30 -0.29 -12.73
N SER A 224 3.48 0.08 -12.22
CA SER A 224 4.17 -0.69 -11.19
C SER A 224 3.52 -0.44 -9.83
N LEU A 225 2.83 -1.45 -9.32
CA LEU A 225 2.03 -1.36 -8.09
C LEU A 225 2.80 -1.71 -6.81
N GLY A 226 4.04 -2.21 -6.91
CA GLY A 226 4.85 -2.60 -5.75
C GLY A 226 4.26 -3.71 -4.86
N LEU A 227 3.19 -4.39 -5.26
CA LEU A 227 2.42 -5.31 -4.40
C LEU A 227 3.22 -6.54 -3.93
N CYS A 228 4.19 -6.98 -4.72
CA CYS A 228 5.09 -8.07 -4.32
C CYS A 228 5.95 -7.66 -3.11
N HIS A 229 6.42 -6.41 -3.08
CA HIS A 229 7.20 -5.84 -1.99
C HIS A 229 6.33 -5.63 -0.75
N PHE A 230 5.10 -5.17 -0.97
CA PHE A 230 4.13 -4.89 0.08
C PHE A 230 3.78 -6.11 0.95
N HIS A 231 3.48 -7.27 0.35
CA HIS A 231 3.16 -8.47 1.13
C HIS A 231 4.34 -8.96 1.97
N GLY A 232 5.57 -8.81 1.45
CA GLY A 232 6.78 -9.06 2.23
C GLY A 232 6.94 -8.04 3.36
N ALA A 233 6.72 -6.76 3.05
CA ALA A 233 6.82 -5.65 4.00
C ALA A 233 5.92 -5.84 5.21
N ARG A 234 4.66 -6.25 5.04
CA ARG A 234 3.73 -6.54 6.16
C ARG A 234 4.30 -7.55 7.16
N GLN A 235 4.91 -8.62 6.65
CA GLN A 235 5.46 -9.68 7.48
C GLN A 235 6.71 -9.19 8.23
N VAL A 236 7.61 -8.48 7.54
CA VAL A 236 8.82 -7.91 8.15
C VAL A 236 8.45 -6.84 9.18
N PHE A 237 7.53 -5.94 8.85
CA PHE A 237 7.02 -4.91 9.74
C PHE A 237 6.36 -5.50 10.99
N SER A 238 5.60 -6.59 10.86
CA SER A 238 5.01 -7.27 12.01
C SER A 238 6.08 -7.83 12.97
N ILE A 239 7.21 -8.30 12.43
CA ILE A 239 8.35 -8.75 13.26
C ILE A 239 9.05 -7.56 13.90
N TRP A 240 9.26 -6.48 13.14
CA TRP A 240 9.89 -5.24 13.61
C TRP A 240 9.10 -4.57 14.74
N MET A 241 7.77 -4.47 14.62
CA MET A 241 6.93 -3.88 15.66
C MET A 241 7.02 -4.61 17.00
N ASN A 242 7.21 -5.93 16.98
CA ASN A 242 7.32 -6.74 18.20
C ASN A 242 8.65 -6.57 18.94
N GLN A 243 9.56 -5.71 18.44
CA GLN A 243 10.88 -5.47 19.03
C GLN A 243 10.92 -4.28 19.98
N PHE A 244 9.89 -3.43 19.99
CA PHE A 244 9.86 -2.17 20.73
C PHE A 244 8.53 -1.99 21.48
N ASP A 245 8.54 -1.16 22.53
CA ASP A 245 7.29 -0.67 23.12
C ASP A 245 6.71 0.40 22.18
N LEU A 246 5.59 0.09 21.53
CA LEU A 246 4.97 1.00 20.56
C LEU A 246 4.40 2.27 21.21
N THR A 247 4.25 2.31 22.54
CA THR A 247 3.91 3.55 23.25
C THR A 247 5.03 4.59 23.16
N ASP A 248 6.29 4.16 22.92
CA ASP A 248 7.42 5.06 22.72
C ASP A 248 7.29 5.91 21.44
N LEU A 249 6.42 5.53 20.49
CA LEU A 249 6.12 6.35 19.31
C LEU A 249 5.54 7.73 19.66
N GLN A 250 5.04 7.90 20.89
CA GLN A 250 4.55 9.15 21.43
C GLN A 250 5.68 10.10 21.85
N LEU A 251 6.90 9.58 22.05
CA LEU A 251 8.04 10.34 22.51
C LEU A 251 8.73 11.06 21.33
N PRO A 252 9.19 12.32 21.49
CA PRO A 252 9.83 13.07 20.42
C PRO A 252 11.00 12.33 19.75
N SER A 253 11.75 11.50 20.48
CA SER A 253 12.94 10.76 20.03
C SER A 253 12.67 9.69 18.95
N HIS A 254 11.44 9.16 18.84
CA HIS A 254 11.14 8.04 17.94
C HIS A 254 10.67 8.47 16.53
N ARG A 255 11.38 9.44 15.92
CA ARG A 255 11.00 10.01 14.60
C ARG A 255 11.05 8.99 13.47
N ILE A 256 12.08 8.14 13.43
CA ILE A 256 12.24 7.11 12.40
C ILE A 256 11.17 6.03 12.51
N GLN A 257 10.87 5.58 13.72
CA GLN A 257 9.85 4.56 13.95
C GLN A 257 8.46 5.09 13.57
N ARG A 258 8.15 6.36 13.89
CA ARG A 258 6.93 7.04 13.40
C ARG A 258 6.90 7.14 11.88
N LEU A 259 8.02 7.46 11.25
CA LEU A 259 8.12 7.52 9.79
C LEU A 259 7.80 6.16 9.16
N ILE A 260 8.43 5.07 9.66
CA ILE A 260 8.19 3.71 9.15
C ILE A 260 6.72 3.32 9.34
N ALA A 261 6.16 3.52 10.54
CA ALA A 261 4.77 3.17 10.84
C ALA A 261 3.78 3.94 9.97
N SER A 262 3.94 5.26 9.83
CA SER A 262 3.09 6.09 8.98
C SER A 262 3.21 5.75 7.50
N SER A 263 4.41 5.42 7.02
CA SER A 263 4.63 4.95 5.64
C SER A 263 3.88 3.64 5.38
N MET A 264 3.94 2.70 6.32
CA MET A 264 3.19 1.43 6.23
C MET A 264 1.68 1.66 6.24
N VAL A 265 1.16 2.56 7.07
CA VAL A 265 -0.27 2.90 7.11
C VAL A 265 -0.73 3.49 5.77
N TYR A 266 0.02 4.42 5.19
CA TYR A 266 -0.34 5.02 3.91
C TYR A 266 -0.27 3.98 2.77
N TRP A 267 0.79 3.16 2.73
CA TRP A 267 0.91 2.09 1.74
C TRP A 267 -0.25 1.10 1.85
N GLU A 268 -0.73 0.83 3.07
CA GLU A 268 -1.90 -0.02 3.31
C GLU A 268 -3.17 0.57 2.67
N VAL A 269 -3.42 1.88 2.80
CA VAL A 269 -4.57 2.56 2.17
C VAL A 269 -4.51 2.37 0.65
N MET A 270 -3.34 2.62 0.06
CA MET A 270 -3.14 2.49 -1.39
C MET A 270 -3.32 1.05 -1.85
N ALA A 271 -2.77 0.08 -1.13
CA ALA A 271 -2.94 -1.32 -1.45
C ALA A 271 -4.39 -1.77 -1.31
N SER A 272 -5.14 -1.33 -0.29
CA SER A 272 -6.57 -1.65 -0.13
C SER A 272 -7.44 -1.16 -1.30
N CYS A 273 -6.98 -0.14 -2.03
CA CYS A 273 -7.62 0.30 -3.27
C CYS A 273 -7.35 -0.63 -4.46
N LEU A 274 -6.31 -1.48 -4.39
CA LEU A 274 -5.77 -2.27 -5.50
C LEU A 274 -5.97 -3.78 -5.34
N ILE A 275 -5.90 -4.30 -4.10
CA ILE A 275 -5.95 -5.73 -3.81
C ILE A 275 -7.22 -6.15 -3.09
N ASP A 276 -7.71 -7.33 -3.46
CA ASP A 276 -8.78 -7.99 -2.71
C ASP A 276 -8.18 -8.73 -1.50
N GLN A 277 -8.62 -8.35 -0.31
CA GLN A 277 -8.16 -8.93 0.96
C GLN A 277 -9.27 -8.85 2.00
N GLU A 278 -9.15 -9.63 3.08
CA GLU A 278 -10.04 -9.53 4.24
C GLU A 278 -9.62 -8.39 5.16
N VAL A 279 -10.58 -7.79 5.86
CA VAL A 279 -10.33 -6.70 6.83
C VAL A 279 -9.35 -7.15 7.92
N GLY A 280 -9.39 -8.42 8.32
CA GLY A 280 -8.47 -9.01 9.29
C GLY A 280 -6.99 -8.93 8.88
N ALA A 281 -6.69 -8.77 7.58
CA ALA A 281 -5.31 -8.59 7.09
C ALA A 281 -4.66 -7.27 7.57
N LEU A 282 -5.47 -6.29 8.00
CA LEU A 282 -5.04 -4.99 8.48
C LEU A 282 -4.88 -4.95 10.02
N SER A 283 -5.23 -6.02 10.72
CA SER A 283 -5.28 -6.07 12.20
C SER A 283 -3.94 -5.73 12.89
N TYR A 284 -2.82 -5.93 12.19
CA TYR A 284 -1.49 -5.55 12.70
C TYR A 284 -1.34 -4.03 12.88
N LEU A 285 -2.20 -3.21 12.29
CA LEU A 285 -2.22 -1.76 12.46
C LEU A 285 -3.10 -1.29 13.61
N ASP A 286 -3.96 -2.14 14.17
CA ASP A 286 -4.94 -1.75 15.20
C ASP A 286 -4.29 -1.17 16.46
N VAL A 287 -3.06 -1.62 16.74
CA VAL A 287 -2.25 -1.09 17.84
C VAL A 287 -2.07 0.43 17.77
N PHE A 288 -1.92 1.01 16.57
CA PHE A 288 -1.76 2.46 16.39
C PHE A 288 -3.05 3.24 16.59
N SER A 289 -4.21 2.59 16.48
CA SER A 289 -5.51 3.19 16.76
C SER A 289 -5.86 3.16 18.26
N ALA A 290 -5.21 2.28 19.02
CA ALA A 290 -5.42 2.05 20.44
C ALA A 290 -4.39 2.77 21.34
N LEU A 291 -3.39 3.44 20.76
CA LEU A 291 -2.40 4.21 21.52
C LEU A 291 -3.08 5.29 22.38
N PRO A 292 -2.62 5.51 23.63
CA PRO A 292 -3.22 6.50 24.51
C PRO A 292 -3.13 7.92 23.91
N PRO A 293 -4.03 8.84 24.30
CA PRO A 293 -3.97 10.22 23.84
C PRO A 293 -2.61 10.84 24.17
N THR A 294 -2.01 11.51 23.20
CA THR A 294 -0.75 12.22 23.39
C THR A 294 -1.03 13.68 23.74
N THR A 295 -0.16 14.28 24.54
CA THR A 295 -0.18 15.74 24.76
C THR A 295 0.09 16.51 23.46
N PHE A 296 0.75 15.86 22.50
CA PHE A 296 1.15 16.50 21.25
C PHE A 296 1.19 15.50 20.07
N CYS A 297 0.58 15.90 18.96
CA CYS A 297 0.58 15.16 17.70
C CYS A 297 1.79 15.56 16.84
N TYR A 298 2.58 14.58 16.45
CA TYR A 298 3.72 14.77 15.54
C TYR A 298 3.28 14.48 14.09
N PRO A 299 3.27 15.49 13.20
CA PRO A 299 2.98 15.28 11.79
C PRO A 299 3.91 14.24 11.17
N CYS A 300 3.33 13.32 10.42
CA CYS A 300 4.05 12.31 9.66
C CYS A 300 3.96 12.65 8.16
N PRO A 301 5.03 12.43 7.37
CA PRO A 301 5.07 12.81 5.95
C PRO A 301 3.87 12.34 5.13
N TRP A 302 3.47 11.07 5.28
CA TRP A 302 2.41 10.46 4.49
C TRP A 302 1.02 10.52 5.12
N THR A 303 0.94 10.52 6.45
CA THR A 303 -0.35 10.47 7.16
C THR A 303 -0.78 11.82 7.71
N GLY A 304 0.08 12.85 7.64
CA GLY A 304 -0.13 14.14 8.29
C GLY A 304 -0.38 13.93 9.78
N VAL A 305 -1.55 14.36 10.24
CA VAL A 305 -2.04 14.15 11.62
C VAL A 305 -3.17 13.10 11.71
N GLY A 306 -3.44 12.40 10.60
CA GLY A 306 -4.60 11.53 10.41
C GLY A 306 -4.26 10.03 10.43
N THR A 307 -3.19 9.57 11.06
CA THR A 307 -2.77 8.15 11.05
C THR A 307 -3.91 7.20 11.43
N LYS A 308 -4.62 7.47 12.53
CA LYS A 308 -5.78 6.68 12.96
C LYS A 308 -6.89 6.70 11.90
N ILE A 309 -7.20 7.85 11.31
CA ILE A 309 -8.22 7.98 10.26
C ILE A 309 -7.83 7.17 9.02
N LEU A 310 -6.57 7.19 8.62
CA LEU A 310 -6.07 6.43 7.47
C LEU A 310 -6.11 4.91 7.69
N ILE A 311 -5.93 4.43 8.92
CA ILE A 311 -6.16 3.00 9.25
C ILE A 311 -7.63 2.63 9.01
N HIS A 312 -8.58 3.47 9.46
CA HIS A 312 -9.99 3.24 9.19
C HIS A 312 -10.32 3.37 7.69
N LEU A 313 -9.69 4.30 6.97
CA LEU A 313 -9.83 4.42 5.53
C LEU A 313 -9.32 3.16 4.80
N ALA A 314 -8.19 2.59 5.21
CA ALA A 314 -7.69 1.33 4.62
C ALA A 314 -8.68 0.17 4.81
N LYS A 315 -9.30 0.06 6.00
CA LYS A 315 -10.38 -0.90 6.27
C LYS A 315 -11.62 -0.62 5.42
N CYS A 316 -12.00 0.66 5.30
CA CYS A 316 -13.12 1.11 4.49
C CYS A 316 -12.94 0.68 3.03
N MET A 317 -11.80 1.01 2.42
CA MET A 317 -11.52 0.66 1.03
C MET A 317 -11.50 -0.86 0.81
N THR A 318 -11.04 -1.63 1.80
CA THR A 318 -11.09 -3.10 1.77
C THR A 318 -12.53 -3.60 1.71
N ILE A 319 -13.40 -3.13 2.62
CA ILE A 319 -14.82 -3.53 2.68
C ILE A 319 -15.56 -3.09 1.41
N VAL A 320 -15.35 -1.85 0.96
CA VAL A 320 -15.94 -1.29 -0.27
C VAL A 320 -15.59 -2.17 -1.46
N ARG A 321 -14.30 -2.48 -1.64
CA ARG A 321 -13.84 -3.31 -2.77
C ARG A 321 -14.44 -4.72 -2.74
N GLN A 322 -14.52 -5.35 -1.55
CA GLN A 322 -15.19 -6.64 -1.38
C GLN A 322 -16.67 -6.59 -1.75
N ARG A 323 -17.40 -5.57 -1.29
CA ARG A 323 -18.81 -5.34 -1.61
C ARG A 323 -19.02 -5.18 -3.11
N ARG A 324 -18.21 -4.36 -3.76
CA ARG A 324 -18.28 -4.14 -5.21
C ARG A 324 -18.07 -5.43 -6.00
N ARG A 325 -17.06 -6.22 -5.63
CA ARG A 325 -16.78 -7.52 -6.26
C ARG A 325 -17.94 -8.50 -6.11
N LEU A 326 -18.52 -8.60 -4.90
CA LEU A 326 -19.68 -9.47 -4.66
C LEU A 326 -20.91 -9.03 -5.46
N VAL A 327 -21.17 -7.73 -5.54
CA VAL A 327 -22.27 -7.18 -6.35
C VAL A 327 -22.05 -7.50 -7.83
N SER A 328 -20.84 -7.28 -8.36
CA SER A 328 -20.50 -7.62 -9.74
C SER A 328 -20.70 -9.12 -10.04
N TYR A 329 -20.23 -9.99 -9.15
CA TYR A 329 -20.40 -11.44 -9.27
C TYR A 329 -21.88 -11.86 -9.24
N ASN A 330 -22.69 -11.29 -8.34
CA ASN A 330 -24.10 -11.64 -8.17
C ASN A 330 -24.94 -11.34 -9.44
N HIS A 331 -24.61 -10.25 -10.14
CA HIS A 331 -25.26 -9.92 -11.42
C HIS A 331 -24.94 -10.95 -12.52
N SER A 332 -23.78 -11.62 -12.44
CA SER A 332 -23.34 -12.57 -13.47
C SER A 332 -23.88 -14.00 -13.31
N MET A 333 -24.14 -14.45 -12.08
CA MET A 333 -24.41 -15.88 -11.76
C MET A 333 -25.76 -16.14 -11.09
N GLY A 334 -26.56 -15.11 -10.80
CA GLY A 334 -27.91 -15.25 -10.25
C GLY A 334 -27.94 -15.69 -8.78
N GLY A 335 -28.00 -14.72 -7.86
CA GLY A 335 -28.54 -14.84 -6.49
C GLY A 335 -28.20 -16.10 -5.69
N ASP A 336 -26.95 -16.27 -5.26
CA ASP A 336 -26.55 -17.34 -4.32
C ASP A 336 -26.76 -16.91 -2.85
N ILE A 337 -27.28 -17.82 -2.02
CA ILE A 337 -27.50 -17.61 -0.57
C ILE A 337 -26.17 -17.27 0.14
N ASP A 338 -25.04 -17.86 -0.28
CA ASP A 338 -23.72 -17.55 0.29
C ASP A 338 -23.32 -16.08 0.05
N VAL A 339 -23.65 -15.54 -1.13
CA VAL A 339 -23.32 -14.15 -1.48
C VAL A 339 -24.12 -13.16 -0.62
N SER A 340 -25.40 -13.44 -0.39
CA SER A 340 -26.25 -12.62 0.48
C SER A 340 -25.76 -12.60 1.93
N ASN A 341 -25.34 -13.75 2.46
CA ASN A 341 -24.78 -13.84 3.82
C ASN A 341 -23.48 -13.04 3.95
N ARG A 342 -22.58 -13.13 2.97
CA ARG A 342 -21.33 -12.34 2.94
C ARG A 342 -21.61 -10.84 2.87
N ILE A 343 -22.61 -10.42 2.10
CA ILE A 343 -23.03 -9.02 2.02
C ILE A 343 -23.49 -8.51 3.39
N LEU A 344 -24.28 -9.31 4.12
CA LEU A 344 -24.76 -8.95 5.45
C LEU A 344 -23.62 -8.84 6.47
N ASP A 345 -22.64 -9.73 6.39
CA ASP A 345 -21.41 -9.65 7.21
C ASP A 345 -20.63 -8.35 6.92
N LEU A 346 -20.43 -8.02 5.64
CA LEU A 346 -19.80 -6.75 5.25
C LEU A 346 -20.57 -5.53 5.72
N LEU A 347 -21.90 -5.56 5.67
CA LEU A 347 -22.73 -4.47 6.19
C LEU A 347 -22.54 -4.28 7.69
N THR A 348 -22.44 -5.37 8.46
CA THR A 348 -22.18 -5.32 9.91
C THR A 348 -20.81 -4.72 10.21
N GLN A 349 -19.78 -5.14 9.45
CA GLN A 349 -18.44 -4.55 9.54
C GLN A 349 -18.45 -3.07 9.16
N ALA A 350 -19.16 -2.69 8.11
CA ALA A 350 -19.29 -1.31 7.64
C ALA A 350 -19.98 -0.41 8.67
N PHE A 351 -21.01 -0.92 9.37
CA PHE A 351 -21.69 -0.20 10.45
C PHE A 351 -20.77 0.04 11.65
N THR A 352 -19.98 -0.96 12.05
CA THR A 352 -19.01 -0.79 13.14
C THR A 352 -17.95 0.24 12.74
N LEU A 353 -17.42 0.13 11.53
CA LEU A 353 -16.39 1.02 11.02
C LEU A 353 -16.90 2.46 10.86
N SER A 354 -18.16 2.67 10.47
CA SER A 354 -18.73 4.02 10.35
C SER A 354 -18.78 4.73 11.70
N LEU A 355 -19.15 4.03 12.78
CA LEU A 355 -19.10 4.57 14.14
C LEU A 355 -17.68 4.93 14.55
N ASP A 356 -16.69 4.08 14.26
CA ASP A 356 -15.29 4.34 14.57
C ASP A 356 -14.74 5.56 13.81
N ILE A 357 -15.14 5.74 12.53
CA ILE A 357 -14.79 6.89 11.71
C ILE A 357 -15.40 8.17 12.31
N ASP A 358 -16.68 8.15 12.67
CA ASP A 358 -17.40 9.31 13.20
C ASP A 358 -16.86 9.73 14.58
N GLN A 359 -16.42 8.77 15.40
CA GLN A 359 -15.81 9.02 16.71
C GLN A 359 -14.33 9.44 16.66
N CYS A 360 -13.69 9.33 15.49
CA CYS A 360 -12.27 9.65 15.37
C CYS A 360 -12.03 11.16 15.50
N GLN A 361 -11.29 11.56 16.53
CA GLN A 361 -10.95 12.96 16.79
C GLN A 361 -9.77 13.41 15.93
N ILE A 362 -9.90 14.60 15.35
CA ILE A 362 -8.82 15.28 14.62
C ILE A 362 -8.16 16.27 15.60
N PRO A 363 -6.83 16.23 15.77
CA PRO A 363 -6.14 17.20 16.60
C PRO A 363 -6.39 18.63 16.14
N THR A 364 -6.54 19.55 17.09
CA THR A 364 -6.58 20.98 16.83
C THR A 364 -5.20 21.50 16.44
N PRO A 365 -5.09 22.63 15.72
CA PRO A 365 -3.80 23.21 15.35
C PRO A 365 -2.83 23.45 16.52
N ALA A 366 -3.36 23.69 17.73
CA ALA A 366 -2.58 23.90 18.95
C ALA A 366 -1.95 22.61 19.51
N GLU A 367 -2.54 21.46 19.20
CA GLU A 367 -2.07 20.14 19.64
C GLU A 367 -1.03 19.54 18.68
N ILE A 368 -0.67 20.25 17.60
CA ILE A 368 0.16 19.72 16.51
C ILE A 368 1.55 20.38 16.52
N GLN A 369 2.60 19.56 16.37
CA GLN A 369 3.94 20.07 16.14
C GLN A 369 4.02 20.92 14.89
N ASN A 370 4.51 22.14 15.07
CA ASN A 370 4.84 23.00 13.94
C ASN A 370 5.85 22.28 13.04
N THR A 371 5.45 22.06 11.79
CA THR A 371 6.26 21.41 10.76
C THR A 371 7.50 22.24 10.42
N GLY A 372 7.57 23.52 10.76
CA GLY A 372 8.62 24.46 10.33
C GLY A 372 8.48 24.89 8.86
N ASP A 373 7.42 24.44 8.19
CA ASP A 373 7.12 24.75 6.79
C ASP A 373 5.94 25.72 6.72
N TYR A 374 6.19 26.95 6.29
CA TYR A 374 5.16 27.98 6.16
C TYR A 374 4.10 27.63 5.11
N ARG A 375 4.39 26.73 4.16
CA ARG A 375 3.43 26.26 3.15
C ARG A 375 2.55 25.12 3.67
N THR A 376 2.92 24.49 4.78
CA THR A 376 2.12 23.46 5.46
C THR A 376 1.94 23.82 6.94
N PRO A 377 1.15 24.86 7.24
CA PRO A 377 0.69 25.11 8.60
C PRO A 377 -0.17 23.95 9.11
N SER A 378 -0.24 23.79 10.43
CA SER A 378 -1.01 22.70 11.08
C SER A 378 -2.48 22.66 10.65
N ASP A 379 -3.09 23.82 10.35
CA ASP A 379 -4.46 23.91 9.82
C ASP A 379 -4.64 23.14 8.50
N HIS A 380 -3.67 23.18 7.58
CA HIS A 380 -3.74 22.41 6.34
C HIS A 380 -3.78 20.90 6.65
N LEU A 381 -2.98 20.44 7.63
CA LEU A 381 -2.95 19.04 8.03
C LEU A 381 -4.26 18.60 8.70
N CYS A 382 -4.85 19.45 9.54
CA CYS A 382 -6.19 19.22 10.12
C CYS A 382 -7.26 19.07 9.02
N LYS A 383 -7.24 19.96 8.02
CA LYS A 383 -8.17 19.91 6.88
C LYS A 383 -8.00 18.64 6.06
N ILE A 384 -6.77 18.21 5.79
CA ILE A 384 -6.50 16.93 5.11
C ILE A 384 -7.00 15.74 5.92
N ALA A 385 -6.74 15.70 7.23
CA ALA A 385 -7.27 14.67 8.11
C ALA A 385 -8.82 14.63 8.09
N LYS A 386 -9.46 15.81 8.05
CA LYS A 386 -10.92 15.90 7.89
C LYS A 386 -11.40 15.37 6.54
N CYS A 387 -10.70 15.70 5.47
CA CYS A 387 -11.00 15.16 4.15
C CYS A 387 -10.87 13.64 4.12
N TYR A 388 -9.86 13.03 4.73
CA TYR A 388 -9.77 11.56 4.82
C TYR A 388 -10.94 10.93 5.58
N GLN A 389 -11.38 11.56 6.68
CA GLN A 389 -12.55 11.11 7.44
C GLN A 389 -13.81 11.14 6.56
N LEU A 390 -14.02 12.24 5.83
CA LEU A 390 -15.16 12.39 4.93
C LEU A 390 -15.07 11.48 3.69
N VAL A 391 -13.87 11.23 3.16
CA VAL A 391 -13.60 10.26 2.08
C VAL A 391 -14.00 8.85 2.52
N ALA A 392 -13.61 8.44 3.73
CA ALA A 392 -14.02 7.13 4.27
C ALA A 392 -15.55 7.04 4.40
N ARG A 393 -16.20 8.12 4.86
CA ARG A 393 -17.66 8.16 4.96
C ARG A 393 -18.34 8.11 3.59
N LEU A 394 -17.86 8.90 2.62
CA LEU A 394 -18.36 8.92 1.25
C LEU A 394 -18.28 7.54 0.60
N GLU A 395 -17.15 6.85 0.74
CA GLU A 395 -16.93 5.52 0.16
C GLU A 395 -17.81 4.46 0.83
N LEU A 396 -17.94 4.48 2.18
CA LEU A 396 -18.86 3.57 2.89
C LEU A 396 -20.31 3.81 2.51
N ASP A 397 -20.78 5.06 2.55
CA ASP A 397 -22.17 5.37 2.22
C ASP A 397 -22.45 4.92 0.77
N ARG A 398 -21.58 5.24 -0.20
CA ARG A 398 -21.74 4.82 -1.61
C ARG A 398 -21.83 3.30 -1.78
N ALA A 399 -21.07 2.53 -1.01
CA ALA A 399 -21.04 1.07 -1.10
C ALA A 399 -22.17 0.38 -0.29
N PHE A 400 -22.65 1.04 0.76
CA PHE A 400 -23.67 0.57 1.69
C PHE A 400 -24.71 1.66 1.98
N PRO A 401 -25.63 1.93 1.03
CA PRO A 401 -26.72 2.88 1.25
C PRO A 401 -27.55 2.57 2.50
N GLU A 402 -27.59 1.29 2.90
CA GLU A 402 -28.26 0.79 4.10
C GLU A 402 -27.77 1.47 5.40
N LEU A 403 -26.53 2.01 5.43
CA LEU A 403 -26.00 2.73 6.58
C LEU A 403 -26.66 4.10 6.82
N THR A 404 -27.23 4.69 5.77
CA THR A 404 -27.87 6.02 5.82
C THR A 404 -29.40 5.90 5.92
N GLN A 405 -29.96 4.74 5.61
CA GLN A 405 -31.39 4.49 5.68
C GLN A 405 -31.86 4.36 7.14
N CYS A 406 -32.38 5.44 7.71
CA CYS A 406 -33.43 5.32 8.73
C CYS A 406 -34.73 4.93 8.01
N LEU A 407 -35.34 3.82 8.44
CA LEU A 407 -36.51 3.17 7.85
C LEU A 407 -37.71 4.14 7.66
N GLU A 408 -37.88 4.73 6.48
CA GLU A 408 -39.21 5.16 5.97
C GLU A 408 -39.35 4.89 4.46
N ASP A 409 -40.44 4.21 4.10
CA ASP A 409 -40.85 3.83 2.74
C ASP A 409 -41.24 5.07 1.93
N VAL A 410 -40.39 5.51 0.99
CA VAL A 410 -40.72 6.58 0.05
C VAL A 410 -40.15 6.27 -1.33
N GLN A 411 -41.02 6.26 -2.35
CA GLN A 411 -40.64 6.38 -3.76
C GLN A 411 -39.78 7.65 -3.93
N ASN A 412 -38.46 7.51 -4.14
CA ASN A 412 -37.41 8.54 -4.37
C ASN A 412 -36.13 8.37 -3.51
N GLN A 413 -35.98 7.28 -2.74
CA GLN A 413 -34.76 7.02 -1.94
C GLN A 413 -33.45 7.13 -2.73
N ASP A 414 -33.39 6.65 -3.97
CA ASP A 414 -32.18 6.71 -4.80
C ASP A 414 -31.76 8.15 -5.16
N ALA A 415 -32.72 9.05 -5.37
CA ALA A 415 -32.44 10.46 -5.69
C ALA A 415 -31.94 11.22 -4.46
N ILE A 416 -32.58 11.02 -3.31
CA ILE A 416 -32.17 11.58 -2.02
C ILE A 416 -30.77 11.09 -1.67
N PHE A 417 -30.51 9.79 -1.86
CA PHE A 417 -29.22 9.21 -1.58
C PHE A 417 -28.12 9.73 -2.52
N SER A 418 -28.43 9.84 -3.82
CA SER A 418 -27.51 10.45 -4.80
C SER A 418 -27.16 11.89 -4.43
N GLN A 419 -28.13 12.64 -3.92
CA GLN A 419 -27.91 14.00 -3.43
C GLN A 419 -27.01 14.01 -2.19
N HIS A 420 -27.25 13.14 -1.19
CA HIS A 420 -26.38 12.99 -0.02
C HIS A 420 -24.92 12.68 -0.40
N ILE A 421 -24.71 11.77 -1.36
CA ILE A 421 -23.38 11.45 -1.88
C ILE A 421 -22.72 12.65 -2.56
N LEU A 422 -23.47 13.40 -3.36
CA LEU A 422 -22.98 14.62 -4.00
C LEU A 422 -22.65 15.70 -2.96
N GLU A 423 -23.48 15.90 -1.94
CA GLU A 423 -23.26 16.87 -0.86
C GLU A 423 -21.98 16.54 -0.06
N LEU A 424 -21.75 15.26 0.27
CA LEU A 424 -20.50 14.83 0.90
C LEU A 424 -19.28 15.11 0.01
N ALA A 425 -19.38 14.84 -1.29
CA ALA A 425 -18.30 15.11 -2.25
C ALA A 425 -18.00 16.62 -2.35
N VAL A 426 -19.04 17.46 -2.47
CA VAL A 426 -18.91 18.92 -2.49
C VAL A 426 -18.28 19.42 -1.20
N LYS A 427 -18.72 18.94 -0.04
CA LYS A 427 -18.13 19.31 1.26
C LYS A 427 -16.64 19.00 1.36
N ILE A 428 -16.19 17.86 0.83
CA ILE A 428 -14.77 17.54 0.73
C ILE A 428 -14.05 18.58 -0.15
N LEU A 429 -14.61 18.87 -1.32
CA LEU A 429 -13.99 19.79 -2.29
C LEU A 429 -13.98 21.24 -1.80
N GLU A 430 -14.98 21.67 -1.04
CA GLU A 430 -15.01 22.97 -0.37
C GLU A 430 -13.86 23.11 0.63
N ILE A 431 -13.61 22.08 1.46
CA ILE A 431 -12.45 22.07 2.36
C ILE A 431 -11.15 22.13 1.56
N MET A 432 -11.03 21.34 0.49
CA MET A 432 -9.85 21.31 -0.37
C MET A 432 -9.61 22.66 -1.08
N ASN A 433 -10.67 23.38 -1.44
CA ASN A 433 -10.59 24.71 -2.03
C ASN A 433 -10.01 25.76 -1.05
N THR A 434 -10.17 25.54 0.26
CA THR A 434 -9.52 26.40 1.27
C THR A 434 -8.03 26.14 1.47
N ILE A 435 -7.48 25.07 0.86
CA ILE A 435 -6.05 24.74 0.93
C ILE A 435 -5.35 25.34 -0.30
N PRO A 436 -4.39 26.27 -0.11
CA PRO A 436 -3.60 26.86 -1.20
C PRO A 436 -2.97 25.81 -2.11
N GLU A 437 -2.82 26.15 -3.39
CA GLU A 437 -2.21 25.27 -4.40
C GLU A 437 -0.73 24.99 -4.13
N ASP A 438 -0.03 25.90 -3.46
CA ASP A 438 1.38 25.76 -3.09
C ASP A 438 1.59 25.03 -1.75
N SER A 439 0.51 24.59 -1.09
CA SER A 439 0.58 23.75 0.11
C SER A 439 1.24 22.42 -0.21
N ARG A 440 2.26 22.03 0.58
CA ARG A 440 2.95 20.75 0.34
C ARG A 440 2.16 19.52 0.73
N THR A 441 0.99 19.69 1.36
CA THR A 441 0.03 18.59 1.52
C THR A 441 -0.37 17.94 0.19
N ILE A 442 -0.09 18.59 -0.95
CA ILE A 442 -0.27 18.07 -2.31
C ILE A 442 0.21 16.62 -2.51
N ALA A 443 1.28 16.19 -1.84
CA ALA A 443 1.81 14.82 -1.87
C ALA A 443 0.80 13.76 -1.39
N ILE A 444 -0.22 14.16 -0.62
CA ILE A 444 -1.19 13.27 0.02
C ILE A 444 -2.66 13.60 -0.38
N GLN A 445 -2.87 14.42 -1.41
CA GLN A 445 -4.21 14.87 -1.86
C GLN A 445 -4.87 13.97 -2.92
N THR A 446 -4.11 13.14 -3.62
CA THR A 446 -4.57 12.44 -4.84
C THR A 446 -5.81 11.57 -4.61
N ILE A 447 -5.82 10.75 -3.56
CA ILE A 447 -6.96 9.90 -3.23
C ILE A 447 -8.21 10.72 -2.87
N ILE A 448 -8.04 11.90 -2.25
CA ILE A 448 -9.15 12.78 -1.88
C ILE A 448 -9.84 13.30 -3.14
N PHE A 449 -9.07 13.81 -4.10
CA PHE A 449 -9.60 14.28 -5.37
C PHE A 449 -10.21 13.17 -6.22
N LEU A 450 -9.58 11.99 -6.24
CA LEU A 450 -10.10 10.84 -6.98
C LEU A 450 -11.45 10.38 -6.40
N THR A 451 -11.55 10.19 -5.09
CA THR A 451 -12.79 9.77 -4.44
C THR A 451 -13.89 10.82 -4.57
N ALA A 452 -13.65 12.07 -4.16
CA ALA A 452 -14.67 13.12 -4.23
C ALA A 452 -15.06 13.45 -5.68
N GLY A 453 -14.08 13.57 -6.58
CA GLY A 453 -14.31 13.81 -8.00
C GLY A 453 -15.13 12.71 -8.67
N SER A 454 -14.95 11.46 -8.27
CA SER A 454 -15.71 10.32 -8.82
C SER A 454 -17.18 10.28 -8.40
N ALA A 455 -17.58 11.09 -7.42
CA ALA A 455 -18.95 11.25 -6.96
C ALA A 455 -19.67 12.44 -7.63
N LEU A 456 -18.97 13.21 -8.49
CA LEU A 456 -19.53 14.34 -9.22
C LEU A 456 -20.34 13.86 -10.44
N GLY A 457 -21.59 13.44 -10.20
CA GLY A 457 -22.55 13.09 -11.24
C GLY A 457 -23.88 13.84 -11.07
N SER A 458 -24.68 13.85 -12.13
CA SER A 458 -26.04 14.41 -12.11
C SER A 458 -26.99 13.49 -12.88
N SER A 459 -28.24 13.40 -12.45
CA SER A 459 -29.30 12.73 -13.21
C SER A 459 -29.68 13.53 -14.46
N SER A 460 -30.21 12.89 -15.50
CA SER A 460 -30.77 13.57 -16.69
C SER A 460 -31.87 14.55 -16.31
N ASN A 461 -32.70 14.20 -15.32
CA ASN A 461 -33.78 15.03 -14.78
C ASN A 461 -33.33 16.03 -13.70
N ALA A 462 -32.04 16.13 -13.40
CA ALA A 462 -31.54 17.08 -12.41
C ALA A 462 -31.72 18.53 -12.88
N ASP A 463 -31.95 19.43 -11.91
CA ASP A 463 -32.01 20.88 -12.12
C ASP A 463 -30.74 21.39 -12.82
N ALA A 464 -30.90 22.41 -13.67
CA ALA A 464 -29.80 23.05 -14.37
C ALA A 464 -28.71 23.56 -13.40
N ASN A 465 -29.12 24.06 -12.23
CA ASN A 465 -28.22 24.50 -11.18
C ASN A 465 -27.30 23.37 -10.68
N ILE A 466 -27.84 22.14 -10.53
CA ILE A 466 -27.05 20.98 -10.09
C ILE A 466 -26.05 20.57 -11.19
N LYS A 467 -26.46 20.62 -12.45
CA LYS A 467 -25.57 20.30 -13.58
C LYS A 467 -24.42 21.30 -13.69
N GLU A 468 -24.70 22.59 -13.49
CA GLU A 468 -23.68 23.64 -13.46
C GLU A 468 -22.72 23.47 -12.27
N LEU A 469 -23.25 23.23 -11.07
CA LEU A 469 -22.47 22.93 -9.87
C LEU A 469 -21.51 21.74 -10.10
N VAL A 470 -22.01 20.63 -10.66
CA VAL A 470 -21.21 19.44 -10.97
C VAL A 470 -20.12 19.79 -11.99
N ALA A 471 -20.43 20.54 -13.05
CA ALA A 471 -19.45 20.93 -14.05
C ALA A 471 -18.33 21.81 -13.47
N ASP A 472 -18.66 22.74 -12.58
CA ASP A 472 -17.70 23.61 -11.92
C ASP A 472 -16.75 22.83 -11.01
N TRP A 473 -17.28 21.91 -10.21
CA TRP A 473 -16.45 21.06 -9.36
C TRP A 473 -15.60 20.07 -10.17
N ARG A 474 -16.12 19.52 -11.28
CA ARG A 474 -15.31 18.69 -12.19
C ARG A 474 -14.12 19.47 -12.76
N ARG A 475 -14.34 20.73 -13.15
CA ARG A 475 -13.27 21.64 -13.62
C ARG A 475 -12.24 21.91 -12.52
N PHE A 476 -12.71 22.23 -11.31
CA PHE A 476 -11.83 22.45 -10.15
C PHE A 476 -10.95 21.22 -9.87
N VAL A 477 -11.52 20.02 -9.86
CA VAL A 477 -10.76 18.78 -9.59
C VAL A 477 -9.68 18.54 -10.63
N LEU A 478 -9.99 18.68 -11.93
CA LEU A 478 -8.99 18.52 -12.99
C LEU A 478 -7.89 19.57 -12.91
N GLU A 479 -8.22 20.83 -12.65
CA GLU A 479 -7.22 21.89 -12.50
C GLU A 479 -6.30 21.59 -11.31
N ARG A 480 -6.86 21.19 -10.16
CA ARG A 480 -6.07 20.81 -8.99
C ARG A 480 -5.15 19.62 -9.25
N LEU A 481 -5.64 18.57 -9.91
CA LEU A 481 -4.80 17.44 -10.30
C LEU A 481 -3.70 17.84 -11.30
N HIS A 482 -4.01 18.73 -12.24
CA HIS A 482 -3.01 19.26 -13.16
C HIS A 482 -1.92 20.05 -12.42
N ARG A 483 -2.29 20.89 -11.44
CA ARG A 483 -1.33 21.60 -10.58
C ARG A 483 -0.49 20.63 -9.75
N SER A 484 -1.10 19.58 -9.20
CA SER A 484 -0.39 18.49 -8.52
C SER A 484 0.64 17.82 -9.43
N PHE A 485 0.27 17.52 -10.68
CA PHE A 485 1.21 16.98 -11.66
C PHE A 485 2.34 17.96 -11.95
N LEU A 486 2.06 19.26 -12.11
CA LEU A 486 3.09 20.26 -12.36
C LEU A 486 4.07 20.42 -11.19
N SER A 487 3.63 20.24 -9.95
CA SER A 487 4.46 20.34 -8.76
C SER A 487 5.24 19.05 -8.46
N LEU A 488 4.58 17.89 -8.53
CA LEU A 488 5.17 16.60 -8.15
C LEU A 488 5.87 15.90 -9.32
N LYS A 489 5.51 16.23 -10.57
CA LYS A 489 6.05 15.63 -11.80
C LYS A 489 5.91 14.10 -11.86
N LEU A 490 4.88 13.55 -11.23
CA LEU A 490 4.57 12.12 -11.23
C LEU A 490 3.38 11.81 -12.14
N GLN A 491 3.56 10.89 -13.07
CA GLN A 491 2.54 10.42 -14.01
C GLN A 491 1.38 9.66 -13.32
N THR A 492 1.56 9.22 -12.07
CA THR A 492 0.49 8.66 -11.22
C THR A 492 -0.67 9.66 -11.06
N ILE A 493 -0.38 10.96 -11.01
CA ILE A 493 -1.38 12.02 -10.92
C ILE A 493 -2.21 12.12 -12.21
N ASN A 494 -1.55 12.00 -13.37
CA ASN A 494 -2.25 11.97 -14.65
C ASN A 494 -3.17 10.76 -14.77
N ARG A 495 -2.78 9.60 -14.23
CA ARG A 495 -3.67 8.43 -14.17
C ARG A 495 -4.93 8.70 -13.36
N ALA A 496 -4.82 9.36 -12.20
CA ALA A 496 -5.99 9.73 -11.42
C ALA A 496 -6.96 10.63 -12.21
N ALA A 497 -6.44 11.59 -12.98
CA ALA A 497 -7.24 12.43 -13.87
C ALA A 497 -7.92 11.61 -14.98
N THR A 498 -7.20 10.67 -15.62
CA THR A 498 -7.76 9.78 -16.64
C THR A 498 -8.86 8.88 -16.08
N VAL A 499 -8.69 8.34 -14.87
CA VAL A 499 -9.73 7.55 -14.19
C VAL A 499 -10.99 8.40 -13.97
N LEU A 500 -10.86 9.63 -13.49
CA LEU A 500 -11.99 10.54 -13.30
C LEU A 500 -12.74 10.85 -14.60
N GLN A 501 -12.01 11.13 -15.68
CA GLN A 501 -12.61 11.34 -16.99
C GLN A 501 -13.40 10.12 -17.45
N GLY A 502 -12.85 8.91 -17.25
CA GLY A 502 -13.55 7.66 -17.52
C GLY A 502 -14.80 7.46 -16.66
N VAL A 503 -14.76 7.82 -15.38
CA VAL A 503 -15.92 7.80 -14.47
C VAL A 503 -17.00 8.75 -14.97
N TRP A 504 -16.65 9.99 -15.32
CA TRP A 504 -17.59 10.99 -15.80
C TRP A 504 -18.23 10.59 -17.13
N ALA A 505 -17.44 10.10 -18.09
CA ALA A 505 -17.97 9.62 -19.36
C ALA A 505 -19.00 8.48 -19.19
N ARG A 506 -18.74 7.55 -18.26
CA ARG A 506 -19.67 6.45 -17.95
C ARG A 506 -20.91 6.91 -17.19
N MET A 507 -20.78 7.85 -16.25
CA MET A 507 -21.94 8.42 -15.55
C MET A 507 -22.83 9.22 -16.48
N ASP A 508 -22.23 10.02 -17.36
CA ASP A 508 -22.97 10.86 -18.30
C ASP A 508 -23.68 9.98 -19.35
N SER A 509 -23.04 8.91 -19.82
CA SER A 509 -23.68 7.90 -20.68
C SER A 509 -24.84 7.19 -19.97
N ALA A 510 -24.63 6.78 -18.72
CA ALA A 510 -25.66 6.14 -17.88
C ALA A 510 -26.89 7.02 -17.65
N ALA A 511 -26.70 8.34 -17.58
CA ALA A 511 -27.79 9.29 -17.39
C ALA A 511 -28.66 9.46 -18.65
N MET A 512 -28.12 9.14 -19.84
CA MET A 512 -28.83 9.23 -21.13
C MET A 512 -29.60 7.95 -21.49
N GLU A 513 -29.34 6.83 -20.81
CA GLU A 513 -30.09 5.58 -21.01
C GLU A 513 -31.54 5.75 -20.49
N GLU A 514 -32.54 5.57 -21.35
CA GLU A 514 -33.95 5.58 -20.92
C GLU A 514 -34.22 4.44 -19.90
N PRO A 515 -35.11 4.67 -18.91
CA PRO A 515 -35.50 3.63 -17.97
C PRO A 515 -36.32 2.56 -18.69
N ASP A 516 -35.66 1.49 -19.14
CA ASP A 516 -36.37 0.27 -19.56
C ASP A 516 -37.29 -0.18 -18.42
N SER A 517 -38.56 -0.45 -18.76
CA SER A 517 -39.66 -0.71 -17.82
C SER A 517 -39.51 -1.97 -16.94
N THR A 518 -38.35 -2.63 -16.95
CA THR A 518 -38.10 -3.92 -16.29
C THR A 518 -36.89 -3.92 -15.36
N SER A 519 -36.14 -2.80 -15.22
CA SER A 519 -34.94 -2.73 -14.38
C SER A 519 -35.00 -1.52 -13.43
N CYS A 520 -34.98 -1.79 -12.12
CA CYS A 520 -34.69 -0.78 -11.10
C CYS A 520 -33.23 -0.32 -11.27
N LYS A 521 -32.97 0.60 -12.22
CA LYS A 521 -31.62 1.10 -12.51
C LYS A 521 -31.25 2.13 -11.43
N LYS A 522 -30.38 1.72 -10.49
CA LYS A 522 -29.74 2.62 -9.52
C LYS A 522 -29.14 3.84 -10.22
N SER A 523 -29.17 4.99 -9.53
CA SER A 523 -28.55 6.24 -10.00
C SER A 523 -27.09 6.07 -10.49
N PRO A 524 -26.67 6.78 -11.56
CA PRO A 524 -25.30 6.72 -12.09
C PRO A 524 -24.19 6.89 -11.04
N ILE A 525 -24.40 7.78 -10.05
CA ILE A 525 -23.45 8.08 -8.96
C ILE A 525 -23.14 6.84 -8.10
N LEU A 526 -24.14 5.96 -7.94
CA LEU A 526 -24.06 4.73 -7.15
C LEU A 526 -23.55 3.55 -8.00
N ARG A 527 -23.86 3.57 -9.29
CA ARG A 527 -23.49 2.52 -10.25
C ARG A 527 -22.00 2.60 -10.61
N VAL A 528 -21.54 3.77 -11.02
CA VAL A 528 -20.18 3.98 -11.54
C VAL A 528 -19.24 4.34 -10.40
N HIS A 529 -18.10 3.66 -10.35
CA HIS A 529 -17.10 3.85 -9.29
C HIS A 529 -15.69 3.82 -9.87
N TRP A 530 -14.83 4.65 -9.31
CA TRP A 530 -13.48 4.84 -9.82
C TRP A 530 -12.63 3.58 -9.76
N ILE A 531 -12.78 2.72 -8.73
CA ILE A 531 -12.08 1.43 -8.65
C ILE A 531 -12.36 0.56 -9.87
N ASP A 532 -13.62 0.46 -10.28
CA ASP A 532 -14.02 -0.40 -11.41
C ASP A 532 -13.49 0.18 -12.71
N VAL A 533 -13.61 1.51 -12.90
CA VAL A 533 -13.07 2.20 -14.07
C VAL A 533 -11.57 2.02 -14.16
N MET A 534 -10.86 2.16 -13.04
CA MET A 534 -9.42 1.99 -12.96
C MET A 534 -9.00 0.58 -13.36
N THR A 535 -9.65 -0.46 -12.82
CA THR A 535 -9.33 -1.86 -13.14
C THR A 535 -9.71 -2.23 -14.57
N GLU A 536 -10.89 -1.86 -15.05
CA GLU A 536 -11.32 -2.20 -16.40
C GLU A 536 -10.51 -1.49 -17.50
N ALA A 537 -10.01 -0.29 -17.22
CA ALA A 537 -9.17 0.47 -18.14
C ALA A 537 -7.67 0.14 -18.04
N GLY A 538 -7.26 -0.74 -17.11
CA GLY A 538 -5.84 -1.06 -16.88
C GLY A 538 -5.02 0.14 -16.38
N LEU A 539 -5.65 1.01 -15.59
CA LEU A 539 -5.08 2.26 -15.07
C LEU A 539 -4.66 2.15 -13.60
N GLU A 540 -4.55 0.94 -13.05
CA GLU A 540 -4.12 0.74 -11.67
C GLU A 540 -2.79 1.44 -11.38
N THR A 541 -2.73 2.12 -10.25
CA THR A 541 -1.53 2.84 -9.81
C THR A 541 -1.56 3.08 -8.30
N ILE A 542 -0.40 3.33 -7.70
CA ILE A 542 -0.31 3.81 -6.31
C ILE A 542 -0.63 5.31 -6.30
N LEU A 543 -1.65 5.72 -5.55
CA LEU A 543 -2.19 7.08 -5.55
C LEU A 543 -1.49 7.94 -4.48
N GLY A 544 -0.29 8.44 -4.81
CA GLY A 544 0.54 9.23 -3.90
C GLY A 544 1.95 9.26 -4.42
#